data_AF-A0A968HRM9-F1
#
_entry.id   AF-A0A968HRM9-F1
#
_cell.length_a   1.000
_cell.length_b   1.000
_cell.length_c   1.000
_cell.angle_alpha   90.00
_cell.angle_beta   90.00
_cell.angle_gamma   90.00
#
_symmetry.space_group_name_H-M   'P 1'
#
loop_
_entity.id
_entity.type
_entity.pdbx_description
1 polymer ?
#
loop_
_entity_poly.entity_id
_entity_poly.type
_entity_poly.pdbx_seq_one_letter_code
_entity_poly.pdbx_strand_id
1 'polypeptide(L)'
;MTETPPTSNVPPSRLGGEPTLSPAPLERAVACFRAIDSVQRLEVVTNGLTPRGCTPQVLQQIDRLSISLYTEDPDLPEQWRRWIGEVAPHVELIFREQREGWAQWTGDLEVSETEAQRMYQSCWYRKHCVTLERRRIFVCSRIPKAARDDEGLRLDSGTTLAQLAAYLNGADALPSCRRCIPMMDLPRVPAGIQPDNRLVRLNTRAVDWLRRATLFTKTREEDVK
;
A
#
# COMPACT_ATOMS: atom_id res chain seq x y z
N MET A 1 30.92 -20.03 9.08
CA MET A 1 29.95 -18.97 9.42
C MET A 1 29.59 -18.28 8.12
N THR A 2 28.45 -18.63 7.54
CA THR A 2 27.92 -17.96 6.34
C THR A 2 27.16 -16.73 6.80
N GLU A 3 27.74 -15.56 6.60
CA GLU A 3 27.08 -14.29 6.86
C GLU A 3 25.88 -14.14 5.93
N THR A 4 24.69 -14.06 6.52
CA THR A 4 23.47 -13.66 5.84
C THR A 4 23.66 -12.21 5.35
N PRO A 5 23.45 -11.90 4.07
CA PRO A 5 23.61 -10.52 3.60
C PRO A 5 22.57 -9.62 4.28
N PRO A 6 22.92 -8.36 4.59
CA PRO A 6 21.98 -7.43 5.19
C PRO A 6 20.79 -7.25 4.26
N THR A 7 19.58 -7.38 4.82
CA THR A 7 18.34 -7.02 4.15
C THR A 7 18.45 -5.58 3.65
N SER A 8 18.39 -5.38 2.34
CA SER A 8 18.36 -4.06 1.71
C SER A 8 17.33 -3.16 2.39
N ASN A 9 17.79 -2.03 2.96
CA ASN A 9 16.94 -1.01 3.59
C ASN A 9 16.18 -0.15 2.56
N VAL A 10 16.12 -0.56 1.29
CA VAL A 10 15.37 0.14 0.25
C VAL A 10 13.88 -0.09 0.47
N PRO A 11 13.07 0.97 0.73
CA PRO A 11 11.63 0.82 0.87
C PRO A 11 11.03 0.30 -0.44
N PRO A 12 10.07 -0.64 -0.37
CA PRO A 12 9.47 -1.22 -1.57
C PRO A 12 8.63 -0.19 -2.33
N SER A 13 8.55 -0.35 -3.64
CA SER A 13 7.50 0.29 -4.44
C SER A 13 6.15 -0.31 -4.06
N ARG A 14 5.16 0.53 -3.75
CA ARG A 14 3.85 0.12 -3.23
C ARG A 14 2.72 0.44 -4.19
N LEU A 15 1.90 -0.56 -4.45
CA LEU A 15 0.58 -0.36 -5.04
C LEU A 15 -0.45 -0.24 -3.92
N GLY A 16 -1.12 0.91 -3.84
CA GLY A 16 -2.10 1.25 -2.80
C GLY A 16 -3.50 1.56 -3.35
N GLY A 17 -4.39 1.99 -2.47
CA GLY A 17 -5.84 2.02 -2.76
C GLY A 17 -6.44 0.66 -2.45
N GLU A 18 -7.20 0.10 -3.38
CA GLU A 18 -7.58 -1.32 -3.32
C GLU A 18 -7.25 -1.99 -4.68
N PRO A 19 -5.99 -2.37 -4.90
CA PRO A 19 -5.51 -2.81 -6.22
C PRO A 19 -6.17 -4.12 -6.67
N THR A 20 -6.59 -4.98 -5.73
CA THR A 20 -7.14 -6.30 -6.07
C THR A 20 -8.61 -6.26 -6.53
N LEU A 21 -9.24 -5.07 -6.54
CA LEU A 21 -10.54 -4.89 -7.20
C LEU A 21 -10.46 -5.00 -8.72
N SER A 22 -9.30 -4.73 -9.32
CA SER A 22 -9.12 -4.64 -10.77
C SER A 22 -7.91 -5.49 -11.20
N PRO A 23 -8.10 -6.80 -11.43
CA PRO A 23 -7.00 -7.72 -11.70
C PRO A 23 -6.16 -7.33 -12.92
N ALA A 24 -6.79 -7.01 -14.05
CA ALA A 24 -6.06 -6.70 -15.29
C ALA A 24 -5.22 -5.41 -15.19
N PRO A 25 -5.71 -4.29 -14.62
CA PRO A 25 -4.85 -3.15 -14.29
C PRO A 25 -3.70 -3.49 -13.33
N LEU A 26 -3.94 -4.32 -12.31
CA LEU A 26 -2.91 -4.72 -11.36
C LEU A 26 -1.80 -5.56 -12.03
N GLU A 27 -2.16 -6.55 -12.84
CA GLU A 27 -1.22 -7.35 -13.63
C GLU A 27 -0.33 -6.48 -14.51
N ARG A 28 -0.93 -5.54 -15.25
CA ARG A 28 -0.17 -4.61 -16.11
C ARG A 28 0.76 -3.72 -15.29
N ALA A 29 0.30 -3.20 -14.16
CA ALA A 29 1.11 -2.34 -13.29
C ALA A 29 2.31 -3.10 -12.74
N VAL A 30 2.10 -4.31 -12.22
CA VAL A 30 3.16 -5.16 -11.67
C VAL A 30 4.19 -5.52 -12.74
N ALA A 31 3.74 -5.94 -13.93
CA ALA A 31 4.63 -6.23 -15.05
C ALA A 31 5.46 -5.01 -15.48
N CYS A 32 4.82 -3.84 -15.54
CA CYS A 32 5.50 -2.58 -15.86
C CYS A 32 6.58 -2.24 -14.82
N PHE A 33 6.27 -2.32 -13.52
CA PHE A 33 7.24 -2.02 -12.48
C PHE A 33 8.39 -3.02 -12.43
N ARG A 34 8.14 -4.30 -12.72
CA ARG A 34 9.21 -5.30 -12.77
C ARG A 34 10.14 -5.15 -13.96
N ALA A 35 9.71 -4.50 -15.03
CA ALA A 35 10.58 -4.17 -16.15
C ALA A 35 11.53 -2.98 -15.86
N ILE A 36 11.44 -2.36 -14.68
CA ILE A 36 12.29 -1.22 -14.30
C ILE A 36 13.42 -1.72 -13.39
N ASP A 37 14.67 -1.64 -13.88
CA ASP A 37 15.86 -2.17 -13.20
C ASP A 37 16.08 -1.63 -11.77
N SER A 38 15.60 -0.41 -11.49
CA SER A 38 15.74 0.20 -10.16
C SER A 38 14.71 -0.30 -9.14
N VAL A 39 13.70 -1.08 -9.55
CA VAL A 39 12.71 -1.68 -8.65
C VAL A 39 13.26 -2.97 -8.06
N GLN A 40 13.96 -2.83 -6.93
CA GLN A 40 14.50 -3.98 -6.19
C GLN A 40 13.41 -4.80 -5.51
N ARG A 41 12.36 -4.12 -5.02
CA ARG A 41 11.29 -4.75 -4.25
C ARG A 41 9.92 -4.19 -4.59
N LEU A 42 8.97 -5.07 -4.89
CA LEU A 42 7.59 -4.75 -5.20
C LEU A 42 6.64 -5.29 -4.14
N GLU A 43 5.86 -4.40 -3.55
CA GLU A 43 4.85 -4.69 -2.53
C GLU A 43 3.45 -4.33 -3.05
N VAL A 44 2.52 -5.27 -2.94
CA VAL A 44 1.08 -5.00 -3.09
C VAL A 44 0.47 -4.82 -1.72
N VAL A 45 -0.26 -3.72 -1.52
CA VAL A 45 -1.00 -3.45 -0.29
C VAL A 45 -2.50 -3.53 -0.58
N THR A 46 -3.24 -4.36 0.15
CA THR A 46 -4.69 -4.59 -0.01
C THR A 46 -5.39 -4.65 1.35
N ASN A 47 -6.71 -4.51 1.39
CA ASN A 47 -7.54 -4.84 2.54
C ASN A 47 -7.83 -6.35 2.68
N GLY A 48 -7.43 -7.17 1.70
CA GLY A 48 -7.60 -8.63 1.72
C GLY A 48 -9.02 -9.12 1.46
N LEU A 49 -9.98 -8.23 1.19
CA LEU A 49 -11.39 -8.56 0.98
C LEU A 49 -11.72 -8.92 -0.48
N THR A 50 -10.76 -8.78 -1.40
CA THR A 50 -10.93 -9.14 -2.82
C THR A 50 -9.79 -10.04 -3.33
N PRO A 51 -9.58 -11.22 -2.71
CA PRO A 51 -8.43 -12.09 -2.98
C PRO A 51 -8.31 -12.53 -4.44
N ARG A 52 -9.43 -12.56 -5.19
CA ARG A 52 -9.47 -12.89 -6.62
C ARG A 52 -8.59 -11.97 -7.49
N GLY A 53 -8.28 -10.76 -7.02
CA GLY A 53 -7.37 -9.86 -7.75
C GLY A 53 -5.89 -10.22 -7.66
N CYS A 54 -5.50 -11.03 -6.68
CA CYS A 54 -4.15 -11.57 -6.59
C CYS A 54 -4.00 -12.78 -7.53
N THR A 55 -4.02 -12.54 -8.84
CA THR A 55 -3.88 -13.63 -9.82
C THR A 55 -2.49 -14.28 -9.72
N PRO A 56 -2.30 -15.51 -10.24
CA PRO A 56 -0.97 -16.14 -10.28
C PRO A 56 0.09 -15.26 -10.94
N GLN A 57 -0.28 -14.51 -11.99
CA GLN A 57 0.63 -13.58 -12.66
C GLN A 57 1.06 -12.42 -11.77
N VAL A 58 0.15 -11.88 -10.93
CA VAL A 58 0.50 -10.88 -9.92
C VAL A 58 1.43 -11.49 -8.89
N LEU A 59 1.05 -12.64 -8.32
CA LEU A 59 1.77 -13.26 -7.21
C LEU A 59 3.20 -13.67 -7.57
N GLN A 60 3.43 -14.20 -8.78
CA GLN A 60 4.77 -14.55 -9.28
C GLN A 60 5.71 -13.35 -9.42
N GLN A 61 5.16 -12.15 -9.45
CA GLN A 61 5.90 -10.92 -9.73
C GLN A 61 5.97 -9.99 -8.53
N ILE A 62 5.55 -10.38 -7.33
CA ILE A 62 5.65 -9.51 -6.14
C ILE A 62 6.54 -10.16 -5.09
N ASP A 63 7.22 -9.36 -4.28
CA ASP A 63 8.06 -9.89 -3.19
C ASP A 63 7.33 -9.87 -1.85
N ARG A 64 6.26 -9.07 -1.77
CA ARG A 64 5.52 -8.85 -0.54
C ARG A 64 4.05 -8.56 -0.83
N LEU A 65 3.18 -9.20 -0.05
CA LEU A 65 1.77 -8.87 0.04
C LEU A 65 1.48 -8.38 1.45
N SER A 66 1.07 -7.12 1.59
CA SER A 66 0.63 -6.53 2.85
C SER A 66 -0.89 -6.45 2.89
N ILE A 67 -1.50 -7.05 3.90
CA ILE A 67 -2.95 -7.06 4.11
C ILE A 67 -3.28 -6.21 5.34
N SER A 68 -3.99 -5.10 5.12
CA SER A 68 -4.55 -4.29 6.20
C SER A 68 -5.86 -4.93 6.67
N LEU A 69 -5.88 -5.45 7.90
CA LEU A 69 -7.05 -6.12 8.45
C LEU A 69 -8.03 -5.10 9.03
N TYR A 70 -9.24 -5.07 8.48
CA TYR A 70 -10.34 -4.18 8.90
C TYR A 70 -11.39 -4.89 9.76
N THR A 71 -11.23 -6.20 9.97
CA THR A 71 -12.08 -7.05 10.79
C THR A 71 -11.20 -7.79 11.79
N GLU A 72 -11.77 -8.15 12.94
CA GLU A 72 -11.11 -8.99 13.94
C GLU A 72 -11.33 -10.48 13.67
N ASP A 73 -11.84 -10.84 12.48
CA ASP A 73 -12.08 -12.23 12.11
C ASP A 73 -10.74 -12.96 11.91
N PRO A 74 -10.40 -13.93 12.78
CA PRO A 74 -9.13 -14.64 12.69
C PRO A 74 -9.06 -15.60 11.49
N ASP A 75 -10.19 -15.94 10.86
CA ASP A 75 -10.21 -16.89 9.75
C ASP A 75 -9.67 -16.26 8.46
N LEU A 76 -9.94 -14.97 8.21
CA LEU A 76 -9.43 -14.28 7.03
C LEU A 76 -7.90 -14.36 6.90
N PRO A 77 -7.09 -13.95 7.90
CA PRO A 77 -5.64 -14.06 7.80
C PRO A 77 -5.16 -15.51 7.72
N GLU A 78 -5.84 -16.46 8.37
CA GLU A 78 -5.51 -17.88 8.28
C GLU A 78 -5.69 -18.44 6.86
N GLN A 79 -6.82 -18.14 6.21
CA GLN A 79 -7.04 -18.58 4.83
C GLN A 79 -6.07 -17.94 3.84
N TRP A 80 -5.69 -16.68 4.06
CA TRP A 80 -4.66 -16.01 3.27
C TRP A 80 -3.28 -16.69 3.42
N ARG A 81 -2.88 -17.05 4.66
CA ARG A 81 -1.61 -17.78 4.88
C ARG A 81 -1.59 -19.10 4.14
N ARG A 82 -2.66 -19.90 4.27
CA ARG A 82 -2.76 -21.20 3.60
C ARG A 82 -2.65 -21.06 2.09
N TRP A 83 -3.47 -20.18 1.52
CA TRP A 83 -3.51 -20.01 0.08
C TRP A 83 -2.17 -19.51 -0.48
N ILE A 84 -1.59 -18.44 0.08
CA ILE A 84 -0.28 -17.91 -0.37
C ILE A 84 0.83 -18.93 -0.17
N GLY A 85 0.83 -19.67 0.95
CA GLY A 85 1.82 -20.72 1.20
C GLY A 85 1.81 -21.82 0.13
N GLU A 86 0.66 -22.10 -0.48
CA GLU A 86 0.53 -23.06 -1.58
C GLU A 86 0.88 -22.43 -2.94
N VAL A 87 0.30 -21.29 -3.29
CA VAL A 87 0.40 -20.76 -4.67
C VAL A 87 1.61 -19.86 -4.92
N ALA A 88 2.18 -19.27 -3.87
CA ALA A 88 3.25 -18.29 -3.98
C ALA A 88 4.13 -18.24 -2.70
N PRO A 89 4.79 -19.35 -2.31
CA PRO A 89 5.55 -19.45 -1.06
C PRO A 89 6.74 -18.48 -0.97
N HIS A 90 7.17 -17.89 -2.09
CA HIS A 90 8.23 -16.88 -2.15
C HIS A 90 7.76 -15.47 -1.72
N VAL A 91 6.44 -15.23 -1.68
CA VAL A 91 5.87 -13.92 -1.33
C VAL A 91 5.87 -13.74 0.19
N GLU A 92 6.52 -12.68 0.68
CA GLU A 92 6.41 -12.31 2.10
C GLU A 92 5.00 -11.80 2.39
N LEU A 93 4.25 -12.53 3.21
CA LEU A 93 2.90 -12.14 3.63
C LEU A 93 2.94 -11.41 4.97
N ILE A 94 2.46 -10.16 5.00
CA ILE A 94 2.39 -9.33 6.21
C ILE A 94 0.94 -8.94 6.49
N PHE A 95 0.52 -9.07 7.74
CA PHE A 95 -0.76 -8.53 8.22
C PHE A 95 -0.53 -7.26 9.02
N ARG A 96 -1.34 -6.24 8.75
CA ARG A 96 -1.32 -4.95 9.45
C ARG A 96 -2.60 -4.84 10.26
N GLU A 97 -2.46 -4.93 11.57
CA GLU A 97 -3.55 -4.79 12.54
C GLU A 97 -3.45 -3.43 13.24
N GLN A 98 -4.57 -2.84 13.62
CA GLN A 98 -4.63 -1.54 14.30
C GLN A 98 -5.41 -1.68 15.62
N ARG A 99 -4.87 -2.52 16.53
CA ARG A 99 -5.51 -2.84 17.83
C ARG A 99 -5.55 -1.65 18.80
N GLU A 100 -4.63 -0.72 18.66
CA GLU A 100 -4.44 0.43 19.56
C GLU A 100 -5.16 1.71 19.06
N GLY A 101 -6.14 1.57 18.16
CA GLY A 101 -6.80 2.70 17.51
C GLY A 101 -6.00 3.28 16.34
N TRP A 102 -6.63 4.22 15.63
CA TRP A 102 -6.14 4.74 14.36
C TRP A 102 -5.56 6.13 14.52
N ALA A 103 -4.51 6.44 13.75
CA ALA A 103 -4.05 7.82 13.61
C ALA A 103 -5.18 8.66 12.99
N GLN A 104 -5.44 9.83 13.57
CA GLN A 104 -6.43 10.74 13.01
C GLN A 104 -5.98 11.18 11.61
N TRP A 105 -6.78 10.85 10.60
CA TRP A 105 -6.41 11.09 9.21
C TRP A 105 -6.91 12.43 8.68
N THR A 106 -8.10 12.87 9.11
CA THR A 106 -8.81 14.06 8.65
C THR A 106 -9.15 15.00 9.81
N GLY A 107 -9.34 16.28 9.50
CA GLY A 107 -9.73 17.31 10.45
C GLY A 107 -9.48 18.70 9.87
N ASP A 108 -10.00 19.71 10.55
CA ASP A 108 -9.94 21.11 10.10
C ASP A 108 -8.85 21.93 10.83
N LEU A 109 -7.97 21.23 11.56
CA LEU A 109 -6.85 21.87 12.26
C LEU A 109 -5.81 22.39 11.26
N GLU A 110 -5.28 23.57 11.56
CA GLU A 110 -4.24 24.23 10.78
C GLU A 110 -3.15 24.74 11.73
N VAL A 111 -1.89 24.48 11.39
CA VAL A 111 -0.73 24.97 12.14
C VAL A 111 -0.09 26.18 11.47
N SER A 112 0.79 26.86 12.21
CA SER A 112 1.62 27.94 11.68
C SER A 112 2.58 27.43 10.60
N GLU A 113 3.10 28.35 9.79
CA GLU A 113 4.09 28.03 8.75
C GLU A 113 5.38 27.42 9.34
N THR A 114 5.89 28.01 10.42
CA THR A 114 7.07 27.50 11.15
C THR A 114 6.85 26.07 11.63
N GLU A 115 5.67 25.77 12.16
CA GLU A 115 5.35 24.44 12.64
C GLU A 115 5.20 23.44 11.49
N ALA A 116 4.55 23.84 10.39
CA ALA A 116 4.47 23.03 9.18
C ALA A 116 5.86 22.74 8.59
N GLN A 117 6.79 23.69 8.64
CA GLN A 117 8.18 23.51 8.24
C GLN A 117 8.90 22.47 9.10
N ARG A 118 8.72 22.54 10.42
CA ARG A 118 9.28 21.55 11.37
C ARG A 118 8.72 20.14 11.11
N MET A 119 7.40 20.04 10.89
CA MET A 119 6.73 18.79 10.52
C MET A 119 7.26 18.27 9.18
N TYR A 120 7.44 19.13 8.17
CA TYR A 120 7.93 18.74 6.85
C TYR A 120 9.34 18.14 6.90
N GLN A 121 10.26 18.78 7.62
CA GLN A 121 11.66 18.32 7.76
C GLN A 121 11.78 16.95 8.44
N SER A 122 10.89 16.67 9.38
CA SER A 122 10.82 15.39 10.11
C SER A 122 9.87 14.36 9.49
N CYS A 123 9.14 14.72 8.42
CA CYS A 123 8.07 13.91 7.87
C CYS A 123 8.54 12.56 7.30
N TRP A 124 8.07 11.47 7.89
CA TRP A 124 8.33 10.11 7.40
C TRP A 124 7.74 9.88 6.00
N TYR A 125 6.51 10.35 5.74
CA TYR A 125 5.87 10.15 4.44
C TYR A 125 6.66 10.78 3.30
N ARG A 126 7.25 11.96 3.51
CA ARG A 126 8.10 12.61 2.51
C ARG A 126 9.31 11.74 2.14
N LYS A 127 9.93 11.13 3.15
CA LYS A 127 11.15 10.33 2.99
C LYS A 127 10.91 8.95 2.37
N HIS A 128 9.69 8.41 2.51
CA HIS A 128 9.42 7.01 2.21
C HIS A 128 8.17 6.75 1.36
N CYS A 129 7.40 7.77 0.98
CA CYS A 129 6.09 7.61 0.36
C CYS A 129 5.85 8.61 -0.79
N VAL A 130 6.82 8.69 -1.70
CA VAL A 130 6.64 9.33 -3.01
C VAL A 130 5.52 8.60 -3.76
N THR A 131 4.58 9.36 -4.32
CA THR A 131 3.36 8.81 -4.93
C THR A 131 3.23 9.27 -6.37
N LEU A 132 2.92 8.33 -7.27
CA LEU A 132 2.59 8.61 -8.66
C LEU A 132 1.08 8.42 -8.85
N GLU A 133 0.36 9.51 -9.15
CA GLU A 133 -1.10 9.47 -9.33
C GLU A 133 -1.54 10.57 -10.31
N ARG A 134 -2.56 10.31 -11.13
CA ARG A 134 -3.11 11.29 -12.10
C ARG A 134 -2.03 11.98 -12.97
N ARG A 135 -1.01 11.21 -13.40
CA ARG A 135 0.16 11.70 -14.17
C ARG A 135 0.99 12.77 -13.44
N ARG A 136 1.03 12.70 -12.11
CA ARG A 136 1.80 13.60 -11.25
C ARG A 136 2.61 12.80 -10.24
N ILE A 137 3.81 13.29 -9.94
CA ILE A 137 4.58 12.84 -8.79
C ILE A 137 4.30 13.76 -7.62
N PHE A 138 4.04 13.15 -6.47
CA PHE A 138 3.79 13.81 -5.20
C PHE A 138 4.84 13.40 -4.18
N VAL A 139 5.38 14.37 -3.43
CA VAL A 139 6.34 14.09 -2.33
C VAL A 139 5.74 13.25 -1.21
N CYS A 140 4.42 13.25 -1.04
CA CYS A 140 3.75 12.38 -0.09
C CYS A 140 2.38 11.89 -0.61
N SER A 141 1.95 10.73 -0.14
CA SER A 141 0.65 10.13 -0.51
C SER A 141 -0.59 10.87 0.00
N ARG A 142 -0.43 11.90 0.85
CA ARG A 142 -1.56 12.66 1.42
C ARG A 142 -2.06 13.75 0.50
N ILE A 143 -1.16 14.44 -0.21
CA ILE A 143 -1.49 15.51 -1.17
C ILE A 143 -2.54 15.04 -2.20
N PRO A 144 -2.33 13.93 -2.94
CA PRO A 144 -3.31 13.49 -3.92
C PRO A 144 -4.64 13.05 -3.29
N LYS A 145 -4.62 12.49 -2.07
CA LYS A 145 -5.84 12.10 -1.34
C LYS A 145 -6.67 13.30 -0.87
N ALA A 146 -6.02 14.45 -0.68
CA ALA A 146 -6.68 15.72 -0.38
C ALA A 146 -7.10 16.50 -1.64
N ALA A 147 -6.96 15.90 -2.83
CA ALA A 147 -7.24 16.52 -4.13
C ALA A 147 -6.46 17.82 -4.38
N ARG A 148 -5.24 17.92 -3.83
CA ARG A 148 -4.32 19.06 -3.99
C ARG A 148 -3.35 18.83 -5.15
N ASP A 149 -3.92 18.63 -6.34
CA ASP A 149 -3.17 18.24 -7.53
C ASP A 149 -2.17 19.31 -8.00
N ASP A 150 -2.41 20.57 -7.63
CA ASP A 150 -1.55 21.72 -7.87
C ASP A 150 -0.22 21.64 -7.11
N GLU A 151 -0.16 20.92 -6.00
CA GLU A 151 1.07 20.70 -5.23
C GLU A 151 1.90 19.50 -5.75
N GLY A 152 1.44 18.82 -6.80
CA GLY A 152 2.13 17.70 -7.46
C GLY A 152 2.88 18.11 -8.73
N LEU A 153 4.06 17.55 -8.96
CA LEU A 153 4.80 17.75 -10.21
C LEU A 153 4.12 16.99 -11.35
N ARG A 154 3.61 17.70 -12.36
CA ARG A 154 3.06 17.10 -13.59
C ARG A 154 4.15 16.39 -14.37
N LEU A 155 3.83 15.18 -14.84
CA LEU A 155 4.66 14.43 -15.76
C LEU A 155 4.12 14.56 -17.19
N ASP A 156 4.94 15.11 -18.06
CA ASP A 156 4.75 15.15 -19.51
C ASP A 156 6.10 15.00 -20.22
N SER A 157 6.10 15.06 -21.55
CA SER A 157 7.31 14.88 -22.36
C SER A 157 8.37 15.96 -22.13
N GLY A 158 8.03 17.10 -21.52
CA GLY A 158 8.96 18.17 -21.19
C GLY A 158 9.53 18.08 -19.77
N THR A 159 9.05 17.13 -18.96
CA THR A 159 9.48 16.99 -17.56
C THR A 159 10.89 16.40 -17.50
N THR A 160 11.80 17.12 -16.85
CA THR A 160 13.21 16.74 -16.72
C THR A 160 13.52 16.07 -15.37
N LEU A 161 14.60 15.27 -15.33
CA LEU A 161 15.10 14.71 -14.08
C LEU A 161 15.51 15.79 -13.07
N ALA A 162 16.00 16.94 -13.54
CA ALA A 162 16.35 18.07 -12.68
C ALA A 162 15.11 18.66 -11.98
N GLN A 163 14.00 18.82 -12.70
CA GLN A 163 12.72 19.26 -12.10
C GLN A 163 12.20 18.23 -11.09
N LEU A 164 12.29 16.94 -11.42
CA LEU A 164 11.90 15.88 -10.50
C LEU A 164 12.74 15.89 -9.22
N ALA A 165 14.07 15.99 -9.36
CA ALA A 165 14.98 16.06 -8.23
C ALA A 165 14.74 17.30 -7.37
N ALA A 166 14.55 18.47 -7.98
CA ALA A 166 14.24 19.71 -7.27
C ALA A 166 12.92 19.61 -6.50
N TYR A 167 11.88 19.03 -7.10
CA TYR A 167 10.58 18.83 -6.45
C TYR A 167 10.67 17.87 -5.26
N LEU A 168 11.30 16.70 -5.45
CA LEU A 168 11.39 15.67 -4.41
C LEU A 168 12.30 16.08 -3.23
N ASN A 169 13.31 16.90 -3.50
CA ASN A 169 14.30 17.32 -2.52
C ASN A 169 14.09 18.77 -2.02
N GLY A 170 12.97 19.41 -2.38
CA GLY A 170 12.64 20.76 -1.91
C GLY A 170 12.78 20.89 -0.39
N ALA A 171 13.31 22.02 0.06
CA ALA A 171 13.58 22.29 1.46
C ALA A 171 12.34 22.78 2.23
N ASP A 172 11.42 23.41 1.52
CA ASP A 172 10.29 24.12 2.11
C ASP A 172 9.03 23.25 2.17
N ALA A 173 8.26 23.46 3.24
CA ALA A 173 6.96 22.84 3.41
C ALA A 173 5.99 23.28 2.32
N LEU A 174 5.22 22.32 1.83
CA LEU A 174 4.13 22.60 0.91
C LEU A 174 2.90 23.12 1.69
N PRO A 175 1.98 23.88 1.05
CA PRO A 175 0.77 24.37 1.70
C PRO A 175 -0.04 23.27 2.41
N SER A 176 -0.13 22.06 1.83
CA SER A 176 -0.79 20.91 2.44
C SER A 176 -0.18 20.47 3.78
N CYS A 177 1.08 20.79 4.06
CA CYS A 177 1.74 20.43 5.31
C CYS A 177 1.12 21.12 6.52
N ARG A 178 0.55 22.32 6.35
CA ARG A 178 -0.13 23.08 7.42
C ARG A 178 -1.37 22.39 7.97
N ARG A 179 -1.96 21.47 7.20
CA ARG A 179 -3.16 20.70 7.57
C ARG A 179 -2.88 19.20 7.67
N CYS A 180 -1.61 18.82 7.82
CA CYS A 180 -1.23 17.42 7.89
C CYS A 180 -1.50 16.84 9.30
N ILE A 181 -2.76 16.47 9.55
CA ILE A 181 -3.23 15.94 10.84
C ILE A 181 -2.31 14.83 11.43
N PRO A 182 -1.84 13.82 10.67
CA PRO A 182 -0.99 12.78 11.26
C PRO A 182 0.37 13.27 11.75
N MET A 183 0.84 14.43 11.31
CA MET A 183 2.10 15.02 11.76
C MET A 183 1.92 15.95 12.96
N MET A 184 0.68 16.18 13.42
CA MET A 184 0.35 17.04 14.57
C MET A 184 0.38 16.28 15.91
N ASP A 185 0.74 15.00 15.91
CA ASP A 185 0.85 14.16 17.12
C ASP A 185 -0.44 14.14 17.99
N LEU A 186 -1.59 14.09 17.31
CA LEU A 186 -2.89 14.04 17.98
C LEU A 186 -3.16 12.65 18.59
N PRO A 187 -3.99 12.57 19.65
CA PRO A 187 -4.44 11.30 20.19
C PRO A 187 -5.07 10.40 19.11
N ARG A 188 -4.89 9.08 19.27
CA ARG A 188 -5.51 8.09 18.38
C ARG A 188 -7.03 8.11 18.54
N VAL A 189 -7.72 7.80 17.45
CA VAL A 189 -9.18 7.73 17.38
C VAL A 189 -9.66 6.28 17.24
N PRO A 190 -10.86 5.93 17.73
CA PRO A 190 -11.44 4.62 17.49
C PRO A 190 -11.66 4.37 16.00
N ALA A 191 -11.75 3.09 15.61
CA ALA A 191 -12.07 2.72 14.25
C ALA A 191 -13.44 3.27 13.84
N GLY A 192 -13.55 3.78 12.61
CA GLY A 192 -14.83 4.21 12.06
C GLY A 192 -15.79 3.02 11.93
N ILE A 193 -17.01 3.17 12.46
CA ILE A 193 -18.06 2.16 12.34
C ILE A 193 -18.71 2.32 10.96
N GLN A 194 -18.75 1.24 10.18
CA GLN A 194 -19.48 1.25 8.91
C GLN A 194 -20.99 1.31 9.19
N PRO A 195 -21.76 2.08 8.41
CA PRO A 195 -23.20 2.24 8.63
C PRO A 195 -24.01 0.97 8.28
N ASP A 196 -23.38 -0.06 7.73
CA ASP A 196 -24.01 -1.31 7.30
C ASP A 196 -23.07 -2.53 7.47
N ASN A 197 -23.57 -3.70 7.08
CA ASN A 197 -22.85 -4.98 7.18
C ASN A 197 -21.90 -5.28 6.00
N ARG A 198 -21.51 -4.28 5.18
CA ARG A 198 -20.71 -4.53 3.96
C ARG A 198 -19.40 -5.22 4.24
N LEU A 199 -18.69 -4.84 5.31
CA LEU A 199 -17.39 -5.42 5.65
C LEU A 199 -17.54 -6.90 6.02
N VAL A 200 -18.55 -7.23 6.82
CA VAL A 200 -18.87 -8.62 7.19
C VAL A 200 -19.14 -9.44 5.93
N ARG A 201 -20.02 -8.95 5.04
CA ARG A 201 -20.36 -9.64 3.79
C ARG A 201 -19.15 -9.84 2.88
N LEU A 202 -18.29 -8.82 2.74
CA LEU A 202 -17.08 -8.90 1.92
C LEU A 202 -16.05 -9.86 2.53
N ASN A 203 -15.89 -9.84 3.85
CA ASN A 203 -15.02 -10.75 4.58
C ASN A 203 -15.43 -12.21 4.37
N THR A 204 -16.72 -12.54 4.57
CA THR A 204 -17.24 -13.89 4.31
C THR A 204 -16.98 -14.34 2.88
N ARG A 205 -17.23 -13.46 1.90
CA ARG A 205 -16.97 -13.77 0.47
C ARG A 205 -15.49 -14.01 0.19
N ALA A 206 -14.59 -13.26 0.82
CA ALA A 206 -13.15 -13.41 0.66
C ALA A 206 -12.69 -14.76 1.23
N VAL A 207 -13.09 -15.08 2.46
CA VAL A 207 -12.83 -16.35 3.14
C VAL A 207 -13.31 -17.53 2.29
N ASP A 208 -14.56 -17.50 1.83
CA ASP A 208 -15.15 -18.56 1.01
C ASP A 208 -14.39 -18.78 -0.30
N TRP A 209 -13.94 -17.68 -0.91
CA TRP A 209 -13.14 -17.76 -2.12
C TRP A 209 -11.77 -18.39 -1.86
N LEU A 210 -11.07 -17.96 -0.80
CA LEU A 210 -9.74 -18.47 -0.44
C LEU A 210 -9.81 -19.97 -0.14
N ARG A 211 -10.79 -20.41 0.67
CA ARG A 211 -11.01 -21.83 0.97
C ARG A 211 -11.19 -22.67 -0.29
N ARG A 212 -12.02 -22.20 -1.23
CA ARG A 212 -12.20 -22.91 -2.50
C ARG A 212 -10.91 -22.94 -3.31
N ALA A 213 -10.20 -21.80 -3.41
CA ALA A 213 -8.96 -21.71 -4.17
C ALA A 213 -7.89 -22.70 -3.66
N THR A 214 -7.76 -22.87 -2.35
CA THR A 214 -6.86 -23.84 -1.69
C THR A 214 -7.28 -25.31 -1.90
N LEU A 215 -8.58 -25.60 -2.07
CA LEU A 215 -9.01 -26.97 -2.37
C LEU A 215 -8.72 -27.36 -3.83
N PHE A 216 -8.84 -26.41 -4.76
CA PHE A 216 -8.55 -26.63 -6.18
C PHE A 216 -7.06 -26.82 -6.49
N THR A 217 -6.17 -26.25 -5.68
CA THR A 217 -4.72 -26.46 -5.80
C THR A 217 -4.36 -27.91 -5.43
N LYS A 218 -4.90 -28.42 -4.33
CA LYS A 218 -4.63 -29.80 -3.85
C LYS A 218 -5.09 -30.89 -4.83
N THR A 219 -6.31 -30.76 -5.37
CA THR A 219 -6.86 -31.74 -6.31
C THR A 219 -6.03 -31.86 -7.60
N ARG A 220 -5.45 -30.76 -8.09
CA ARG A 220 -4.58 -30.79 -9.29
C ARG A 220 -3.22 -31.45 -9.05
N GLU A 221 -2.71 -31.45 -7.82
CA GLU A 221 -1.46 -32.15 -7.49
C GLU A 221 -1.65 -33.66 -7.34
N GLU A 222 -2.85 -34.09 -6.92
CA GLU A 222 -3.22 -35.50 -6.80
C GLU A 222 -3.47 -36.14 -8.18
N ASP A 223 -4.02 -35.40 -9.14
CA ASP A 223 -4.27 -35.87 -10.52
C ASP A 223 -3.00 -35.95 -11.40
N VAL A 224 -1.85 -35.44 -10.92
CA VAL A 224 -0.57 -35.39 -11.67
C VAL A 224 0.46 -36.39 -11.12
N LYS A 225 0.12 -37.15 -10.06
CA LYS A 225 0.94 -38.23 -9.50
C LYS A 225 0.45 -39.60 -9.99
#